data_AF-A0A7R9EIL0-F1
#
_entry.id   AF-A0A7R9EIL0-F1
#
_cell.length_a   1.000
_cell.length_b   1.000
_cell.length_c   1.000
_cell.angle_alpha   90.00
_cell.angle_beta   90.00
_cell.angle_gamma   90.00
#
_symmetry.space_group_name_H-M   'P 1'
#
loop_
_entity.id
_entity.type
_entity.pdbx_description
1 polymer ?
#
loop_
_entity_poly.entity_id
_entity_poly.type
_entity_poly.pdbx_seq_one_letter_code
_entity_poly.pdbx_strand_id
1 'polypeptide(L)'
;MDLSVTRPMELRFGNTRLTSFRFINTRLTSFMLINTRLTSFMFINTRLTSFRFGNTRLTSFRFGNSRLTSFRFINIRLTSFMFRNTEPTSFMFKTSADLHSVVQSLCNLVTTRKEEDGLASRFCPS
;
A
#
# COMPACT_ATOMS: atom_id res chain seq x y z
N MET A 1 6.49 -3.78 14.69
CA MET A 1 7.90 -3.64 14.29
C MET A 1 8.04 -2.31 13.61
N ASP A 2 8.90 -1.45 14.16
CA ASP A 2 9.07 -0.08 13.69
C ASP A 2 10.47 0.04 13.06
N LEU A 3 10.52 0.52 11.83
CA LEU A 3 11.74 0.62 11.05
C LEU A 3 11.89 2.06 10.55
N SER A 4 13.04 2.66 10.89
CA SER A 4 13.46 3.97 10.41
C SER A 4 14.89 3.85 9.88
N VAL A 5 15.04 3.72 8.57
CA VAL A 5 16.33 3.43 7.93
C VAL A 5 16.45 4.24 6.64
N THR A 6 17.53 5.00 6.51
CA THR A 6 17.79 5.90 5.37
C THR A 6 18.40 5.22 4.16
N ARG A 7 18.88 3.97 4.31
CA ARG A 7 19.48 3.18 3.23
C ARG A 7 18.45 2.26 2.55
N PRO A 8 18.58 2.03 1.23
CA PRO A 8 17.75 1.07 0.51
C PRO A 8 17.84 -0.32 1.14
N MET A 9 16.69 -0.93 1.42
CA MET A 9 16.61 -2.27 1.98
C MET A 9 15.60 -3.13 1.25
N GLU A 10 15.88 -4.44 1.20
CA GLU A 10 14.94 -5.47 0.80
C GLU A 10 14.43 -6.23 2.03
N LEU A 11 13.11 -6.43 2.12
CA LEU A 11 12.50 -7.19 3.20
C LEU A 11 11.54 -8.24 2.66
N ARG A 12 11.62 -9.46 3.20
CA ARG A 12 10.73 -10.55 2.84
C ARG A 12 10.27 -11.27 4.10
N PHE A 13 8.96 -11.38 4.29
CA PHE A 13 8.39 -12.21 5.34
C PHE A 13 7.42 -13.23 4.75
N GLY A 14 7.47 -14.45 5.30
CA GLY A 14 6.63 -15.56 4.89
C GLY A 14 6.06 -16.29 6.09
N ASN A 15 4.81 -16.74 6.00
CA ASN A 15 4.18 -17.59 7.02
C ASN A 15 4.20 -16.99 8.45
N THR A 16 4.03 -15.67 8.56
CA THR A 16 4.10 -14.96 9.84
C THR A 16 2.74 -14.43 10.30
N ARG A 17 2.59 -14.29 11.62
CA ARG A 17 1.50 -13.55 12.26
C ARG A 17 2.11 -12.41 13.04
N LEU A 18 1.74 -11.20 12.65
CA LEU A 18 2.32 -9.98 13.21
C LEU A 18 1.17 -9.03 13.54
N THR A 19 1.31 -8.26 14.62
CA THR A 19 0.31 -7.27 15.00
C THR A 19 0.43 -6.03 14.12
N SER A 20 1.64 -5.46 14.04
CA SER A 20 1.87 -4.23 13.31
C SER A 20 3.24 -4.13 12.63
N PHE A 21 3.25 -3.42 11.50
CA PHE A 21 4.46 -2.88 10.87
C PHE A 21 4.32 -1.38 10.67
N ARG A 22 5.37 -0.64 11.01
CA ARG A 22 5.46 0.78 10.74
C ARG A 22 6.83 1.11 10.13
N PHE A 23 6.79 1.83 9.02
CA PHE A 23 7.96 2.39 8.37
C PHE A 23 7.88 3.90 8.39
N ILE A 24 8.93 4.55 8.87
CA ILE A 24 9.00 6.01 8.98
C ILE A 24 10.31 6.48 8.36
N ASN A 25 10.24 7.44 7.44
CA ASN A 25 11.41 8.05 6.80
C ASN A 25 12.33 7.00 6.13
N THR A 26 11.75 5.99 5.47
CA THR A 26 12.51 4.87 4.91
C THR A 26 12.61 4.89 3.38
N ARG A 27 13.65 4.21 2.88
CA ARG A 27 13.80 3.89 1.45
C ARG A 27 13.83 2.38 1.28
N LEU A 28 12.85 1.82 0.57
CA LEU A 28 12.72 0.39 0.32
C LEU A 28 12.75 0.14 -1.19
N THR A 29 13.69 -0.68 -1.64
CA THR A 29 13.72 -1.12 -3.04
C THR A 29 12.70 -2.22 -3.28
N SER A 30 12.57 -3.14 -2.32
CA SER A 30 11.66 -4.27 -2.41
C SER A 30 11.10 -4.65 -1.05
N PHE A 31 9.79 -4.89 -0.99
CA PHE A 31 9.15 -5.47 0.18
C PHE A 31 8.12 -6.53 -0.23
N MET A 32 8.20 -7.69 0.41
CA MET A 32 7.35 -8.83 0.09
C MET A 32 6.76 -9.49 1.34
N LEU A 33 5.45 -9.73 1.30
CA LEU A 33 4.77 -10.60 2.27
C LEU A 33 4.04 -11.73 1.57
N ILE A 34 4.21 -12.94 2.07
CA ILE A 34 3.51 -14.13 1.57
C ILE A 34 2.91 -14.90 2.75
N ASN A 35 1.64 -15.30 2.62
CA ASN A 35 0.95 -16.10 3.64
C ASN A 35 1.00 -15.46 5.04
N THR A 36 0.76 -14.15 5.13
CA THR A 36 0.89 -13.42 6.40
C THR A 36 -0.46 -12.96 6.95
N ARG A 37 -0.55 -12.81 8.27
CA ARG A 37 -1.67 -12.12 8.94
C ARG A 37 -1.13 -10.91 9.68
N LEU A 38 -1.74 -9.77 9.40
CA LEU A 38 -1.36 -8.48 9.95
C LEU A 38 -2.61 -7.70 10.38
N THR A 39 -2.55 -7.05 11.54
CA THR A 39 -3.64 -6.16 11.94
C THR A 39 -3.44 -4.77 11.32
N SER A 40 -2.22 -4.23 11.41
CA SER A 40 -1.93 -2.88 10.90
C SER A 40 -0.63 -2.83 10.13
N PHE A 41 -0.65 -2.09 9.03
CA PHE A 41 0.55 -1.79 8.25
C PHE A 41 0.55 -0.30 7.88
N MET A 42 1.65 0.39 8.14
CA MET A 42 1.75 1.84 7.97
C MET A 42 3.09 2.27 7.36
N PHE A 43 3.01 3.18 6.40
CA PHE A 43 4.13 3.90 5.81
C PHE A 43 3.97 5.41 5.99
N ILE A 44 5.01 6.07 6.48
CA ILE A 44 5.08 7.53 6.63
C ILE A 44 6.39 8.01 5.99
N ASN A 45 6.32 9.03 5.13
CA ASN A 45 7.49 9.63 4.49
C ASN A 45 8.40 8.58 3.83
N THR A 46 7.81 7.61 3.12
CA THR A 46 8.53 6.45 2.60
C THR A 46 8.67 6.50 1.07
N ARG A 47 9.83 6.13 0.53
CA ARG A 47 9.99 5.81 -0.90
C ARG A 47 10.06 4.30 -1.07
N LEU A 48 9.16 3.73 -1.86
CA LEU A 48 9.04 2.29 -2.05
C LEU A 48 8.91 1.97 -3.55
N THR A 49 9.90 1.25 -4.08
CA THR A 49 9.97 0.96 -5.52
C THR A 49 9.11 -0.26 -5.89
N SER A 50 9.25 -1.36 -5.17
CA SER A 50 8.49 -2.58 -5.43
C SER A 50 7.85 -3.15 -4.17
N PHE A 51 6.55 -3.44 -4.25
CA PHE A 51 5.79 -3.98 -3.14
C PHE A 51 4.88 -5.11 -3.58
N ARG A 52 4.98 -6.26 -2.92
CA ARG A 52 4.19 -7.46 -3.27
C ARG A 52 3.61 -8.17 -2.08
N PHE A 53 2.28 -8.27 -2.01
CA PHE A 53 1.57 -9.14 -1.07
C PHE A 53 0.92 -10.32 -1.80
N GLY A 54 1.07 -11.50 -1.21
CA GLY A 54 0.39 -12.73 -1.62
C GLY A 54 -0.29 -13.39 -0.43
N ASN A 55 -1.52 -13.88 -0.61
CA ASN A 55 -2.24 -14.67 0.38
C ASN A 55 -2.21 -14.03 1.79
N THR A 56 -2.48 -12.72 1.86
CA THR A 56 -2.28 -11.94 3.08
C THR A 56 -3.63 -11.45 3.63
N ARG A 57 -3.80 -11.49 4.95
CA ARG A 57 -4.94 -10.86 5.63
C ARG A 57 -4.45 -9.61 6.36
N LEU A 58 -5.05 -8.47 6.06
CA LEU A 58 -4.69 -7.18 6.62
C LEU A 58 -5.94 -6.42 7.05
N THR A 59 -6.02 -5.99 8.31
CA THR A 59 -7.19 -5.21 8.75
C THR A 59 -7.07 -3.76 8.30
N SER A 60 -5.91 -3.14 8.49
CA SER A 60 -5.70 -1.73 8.13
C SER A 60 -4.36 -1.51 7.44
N PHE A 61 -4.40 -0.78 6.33
CA PHE A 61 -3.21 -0.43 5.57
C PHE A 61 -3.22 1.04 5.17
N ARG A 62 -2.15 1.76 5.55
CA ARG A 62 -2.11 3.22 5.43
C ARG A 62 -0.77 3.71 4.89
N PHE A 63 -0.86 4.72 4.03
CA PHE A 63 0.29 5.49 3.57
C PHE A 63 0.06 6.98 3.80
N GLY A 64 1.10 7.66 4.27
CA GLY A 64 1.19 9.11 4.35
C GLY A 64 2.47 9.62 3.69
N ASN A 65 2.36 10.67 2.88
CA ASN A 65 3.52 11.38 2.29
C ASN A 65 4.53 10.42 1.63
N SER A 66 4.05 9.45 0.84
CA SER A 66 4.88 8.35 0.34
C SER A 66 4.91 8.30 -1.19
N ARG A 67 6.04 7.87 -1.75
CA ARG A 67 6.22 7.67 -3.20
C ARG A 67 6.30 6.19 -3.53
N LEU A 68 5.42 5.75 -4.42
CA LEU A 68 5.07 4.34 -4.58
C LEU A 68 5.12 3.94 -6.05
N THR A 69 6.16 3.21 -6.48
CA THR A 69 6.34 2.94 -7.92
C THR A 69 5.50 1.75 -8.40
N SER A 70 5.65 0.58 -7.78
CA SER A 70 4.95 -0.64 -8.22
C SER A 70 4.37 -1.44 -7.07
N PHE A 71 3.05 -1.65 -7.14
CA PHE A 71 2.27 -2.35 -6.12
C PHE A 71 1.49 -3.52 -6.70
N ARG A 72 1.69 -4.70 -6.12
CA ARG A 72 1.00 -5.91 -6.52
C ARG A 72 0.39 -6.63 -5.32
N PHE A 73 -0.92 -6.80 -5.39
CA PHE A 73 -1.72 -7.48 -4.39
C PHE A 73 -2.38 -8.70 -5.02
N ILE A 74 -2.11 -9.88 -4.48
CA ILE A 74 -2.64 -11.16 -4.95
C ILE A 74 -3.33 -11.89 -3.79
N ASN A 75 -4.62 -12.19 -3.92
CA ASN A 75 -5.41 -12.91 -2.92
C ASN A 75 -5.29 -12.27 -1.52
N ILE A 76 -5.66 -11.00 -1.42
CA ILE A 76 -5.63 -10.26 -0.16
C ILE A 76 -7.03 -10.17 0.44
N ARG A 77 -7.13 -10.20 1.76
CA ARG A 77 -8.31 -9.67 2.47
C ARG A 77 -7.91 -8.39 3.17
N LEU A 78 -8.58 -7.28 2.83
CA LEU A 78 -8.23 -5.95 3.30
C LEU A 78 -9.49 -5.19 3.74
N THR A 79 -9.62 -4.94 5.04
CA THR A 79 -10.82 -4.26 5.56
C THR A 79 -10.77 -2.76 5.31
N SER A 80 -9.61 -2.12 5.55
CA SER A 80 -9.43 -0.69 5.40
C SER A 80 -8.12 -0.35 4.70
N PHE A 81 -8.21 0.52 3.70
CA PHE A 81 -7.10 1.02 2.92
C PHE A 81 -7.17 2.54 2.82
N MET A 82 -6.04 3.24 3.00
CA MET A 82 -6.01 4.70 2.94
C MET A 82 -4.70 5.23 2.36
N PHE A 83 -4.84 6.22 1.49
CA PHE A 83 -3.75 7.06 1.00
C PHE A 83 -3.94 8.51 1.45
N ARG A 84 -2.87 9.14 1.90
CA ARG A 84 -2.78 10.59 2.09
C ARG A 84 -1.49 11.10 1.46
N ASN A 85 -1.58 12.11 0.60
CA ASN A 85 -0.43 12.71 -0.09
C ASN A 85 0.54 11.65 -0.63
N THR A 86 -0.01 10.65 -1.33
CA THR A 86 0.74 9.48 -1.77
C THR A 86 0.65 9.34 -3.28
N GLU A 87 1.77 9.02 -3.91
CA GLU A 87 1.85 8.94 -5.38
C GLU A 87 2.11 7.50 -5.83
N PRO A 88 1.05 6.69 -6.08
CA PRO A 88 1.18 5.41 -6.74
C PRO A 88 1.30 5.59 -8.26
N THR A 89 2.37 5.06 -8.85
CA THR A 89 2.56 5.04 -10.32
C THR A 89 1.88 3.83 -10.96
N SER A 90 1.99 2.65 -10.33
CA SER A 90 1.38 1.41 -10.82
C SER A 90 0.80 0.59 -9.67
N PHE A 91 -0.44 0.15 -9.85
CA PHE A 91 -1.22 -0.54 -8.83
C PHE A 91 -2.01 -1.69 -9.46
N MET A 92 -1.84 -2.91 -8.93
CA MET A 92 -2.50 -4.11 -9.44
C MET A 92 -3.10 -4.93 -8.30
N PHE A 93 -4.39 -5.27 -8.44
CA PHE A 93 -5.12 -6.15 -7.53
C PHE A 93 -5.63 -7.34 -8.31
N LYS A 94 -5.19 -8.54 -7.94
CA LYS A 94 -5.75 -9.80 -8.41
C LYS A 94 -6.36 -10.49 -7.20
N THR A 95 -7.69 -10.56 -7.20
CA THR A 95 -8.55 -11.12 -6.15
C THR A 95 -8.38 -10.45 -4.77
N SER A 96 -9.38 -9.65 -4.41
CA SER A 96 -9.57 -9.21 -3.04
C SER A 96 -11.03 -9.39 -2.65
N ALA A 97 -11.29 -9.85 -1.42
CA ALA A 97 -12.66 -10.01 -0.93
C ALA A 97 -13.37 -8.65 -0.73
N ASP A 98 -12.61 -7.55 -0.62
CA ASP A 98 -13.12 -6.22 -0.28
C ASP A 98 -12.44 -5.14 -1.13
N LEU A 99 -12.84 -5.03 -2.41
CA LEU A 99 -12.31 -3.99 -3.32
C LEU A 99 -12.85 -2.58 -3.01
N HIS A 100 -13.99 -2.49 -2.30
CA HIS A 100 -14.72 -1.24 -2.15
C HIS A 100 -13.90 -0.15 -1.43
N SER A 101 -13.28 -0.46 -0.29
CA SER A 101 -12.46 0.50 0.45
C SER A 101 -11.18 0.90 -0.30
N VAL A 102 -10.63 -0.01 -1.10
CA VAL A 102 -9.46 0.25 -1.95
C VAL A 102 -9.81 1.20 -3.09
N VAL A 103 -10.91 0.93 -3.80
CA VAL A 103 -11.40 1.77 -4.90
C VAL A 103 -11.76 3.16 -4.38
N GLN A 104 -12.50 3.26 -3.26
CA GLN A 104 -12.87 4.54 -2.68
C GLN A 104 -11.64 5.40 -2.31
N SER A 105 -10.64 4.81 -1.64
CA SER A 105 -9.44 5.55 -1.26
C SER A 105 -8.58 5.95 -2.47
N LEU A 106 -8.52 5.12 -3.51
CA LEU A 106 -7.90 5.52 -4.78
C LEU A 106 -8.66 6.67 -5.43
N CYS A 107 -9.99 6.64 -5.42
CA CYS A 107 -10.82 7.71 -5.96
C CYS A 107 -10.64 9.03 -5.23
N ASN A 108 -10.60 9.00 -3.90
CA ASN A 108 -10.29 10.18 -3.09
C ASN A 108 -8.91 10.74 -3.43
N LEU A 109 -7.91 9.87 -3.61
CA LEU A 109 -6.55 10.29 -3.96
C LEU A 109 -6.43 10.91 -5.36
N VAL A 110 -7.22 10.40 -6.32
CA VAL A 110 -7.22 10.91 -7.69
C VAL A 110 -8.05 12.19 -7.80
N THR A 111 -9.17 12.30 -7.08
CA THR A 111 -10.00 13.53 -7.04
C THR A 111 -9.27 14.70 -6.40
N THR A 112 -8.55 14.50 -5.29
CA THR A 112 -7.68 15.54 -4.72
C THR A 112 -6.57 15.99 -5.67
N ARG A 113 -6.12 15.11 -6.58
CA ARG A 113 -5.15 15.48 -7.62
C ARG A 113 -5.80 16.12 -8.84
N LYS A 114 -7.10 15.90 -9.07
CA LYS A 114 -7.85 16.45 -10.21
C LYS A 114 -8.12 17.94 -10.06
N GLU A 115 -8.15 18.45 -8.82
CA GLU A 115 -8.11 19.89 -8.54
C GLU A 115 -6.76 20.52 -8.94
N GLU A 116 -5.72 19.70 -9.16
CA GLU A 116 -4.40 20.15 -9.64
C GLU A 116 -4.14 19.80 -11.12
N ASP A 117 -4.54 18.62 -11.63
CA ASP A 117 -4.36 18.18 -13.03
C ASP A 117 -5.43 17.16 -13.48
N GLY A 118 -6.15 17.45 -14.58
CA GLY A 118 -7.40 16.79 -15.02
C GLY A 118 -7.37 15.31 -15.48
N LEU A 119 -6.96 14.33 -14.65
CA LEU A 119 -6.69 12.94 -15.08
C LEU A 119 -7.39 11.82 -14.26
N ALA A 120 -8.70 11.86 -13.99
CA ALA A 120 -9.38 10.87 -13.11
C ALA A 120 -10.22 9.76 -13.74
N SER A 121 -10.31 9.64 -15.05
CA SER A 121 -11.24 8.68 -15.68
C SER A 121 -10.81 7.21 -15.62
N ARG A 122 -9.59 6.88 -15.14
CA ARG A 122 -9.07 5.50 -15.18
C ARG A 122 -9.34 4.64 -13.94
N PHE A 123 -9.74 5.24 -12.80
CA PHE A 123 -9.80 4.51 -11.52
C PHE A 123 -11.15 4.57 -10.80
N CYS A 124 -12.04 5.49 -11.19
CA CYS A 124 -13.35 5.65 -10.56
C CYS A 124 -14.45 5.36 -11.57
N PRO A 125 -15.27 4.31 -11.36
CA PRO A 125 -16.53 4.20 -12.09
C PRO A 125 -17.42 5.39 -11.70
N SER A 126 -18.13 5.92 -12.70
CA SER A 126 -19.13 6.99 -12.58
C SER A 126 -20.29 6.60 -11.67
#